data_AF-A0A2A4YB31-F1
#
_entry.id   AF-A0A2A4YB31-F1
#
_cell.length_a   1.000
_cell.length_b   1.000
_cell.length_c   1.000
_cell.angle_alpha   90.00
_cell.angle_beta   90.00
_cell.angle_gamma   90.00
#
_symmetry.space_group_name_H-M   'P 1'
#
loop_
_entity.id
_entity.type
_entity.pdbx_description
1 polymer ?
#
loop_
_entity_poly.entity_id
_entity_poly.type
_entity_poly.pdbx_seq_one_letter_code
_entity_poly.pdbx_strand_id
1 'polypeptide(L)'
;MKKSRPVIFAIVLSAIALTSCESKTGTGALVGGGVGAGAGALIGGGQGALIGGAVGVVGGAIVGHLLSKDEHKEVQKQNPRTAQRVERGDPLSVNDVISLHKSGLGDRKIMDLIDKTRSTYNLSTSNVHRLERAGVSDRVINYMMTR
;
A
#
# COMPACT_ATOMS: atom_id res chain seq x y z
N MET A 1 49.35 -34.52 -2.20
CA MET A 1 48.00 -35.13 -2.32
C MET A 1 47.28 -35.02 -0.96
N LYS A 2 45.94 -35.05 -0.81
CA LYS A 2 44.83 -35.14 -1.79
C LYS A 2 43.61 -34.30 -1.28
N LYS A 3 43.65 -32.98 -1.54
CA LYS A 3 42.55 -31.98 -1.53
C LYS A 3 41.16 -32.43 -0.97
N SER A 4 40.84 -31.98 0.25
CA SER A 4 39.52 -31.59 0.81
C SER A 4 38.20 -32.28 0.38
N ARG A 5 37.42 -32.80 1.34
CA ARG A 5 35.95 -32.98 1.22
C ARG A 5 35.16 -32.64 2.52
N PRO A 6 35.12 -31.38 3.00
CA PRO A 6 34.29 -30.98 4.15
C PRO A 6 32.78 -30.86 3.82
N VAL A 7 32.40 -31.01 2.55
CA VAL A 7 31.04 -30.76 2.04
C VAL A 7 29.98 -31.74 2.60
N ILE A 8 30.38 -32.98 2.93
CA ILE A 8 29.42 -34.02 3.35
C ILE A 8 28.90 -33.76 4.78
N PHE A 9 29.73 -33.20 5.67
CA PHE A 9 29.35 -32.95 7.06
C PHE A 9 28.42 -31.72 7.22
N ALA A 10 28.53 -30.75 6.30
CA ALA A 10 27.68 -29.55 6.30
C ALA A 10 26.22 -29.83 5.89
N ILE A 11 25.97 -30.88 5.11
CA ILE A 11 24.61 -31.21 4.62
C ILE A 11 23.77 -31.91 5.69
N VAL A 12 24.37 -32.80 6.50
CA VAL A 12 23.65 -33.57 7.53
C VAL A 12 23.22 -32.68 8.70
N LEU A 13 24.04 -31.68 9.09
CA LEU A 13 23.67 -30.75 10.16
C LEU A 13 22.54 -29.78 9.78
N SER A 14 22.27 -29.58 8.49
CA SER A 14 21.19 -28.69 8.02
C SER A 14 19.80 -29.35 8.03
N ALA A 15 19.70 -30.68 8.24
CA ALA A 15 18.43 -31.40 8.19
C ALA A 15 17.65 -31.42 9.51
N ILE A 16 18.32 -31.18 10.65
CA ILE A 16 17.73 -31.29 12.00
C ILE A 16 17.10 -29.96 12.45
N ALA A 17 17.45 -28.84 11.82
CA ALA A 17 16.89 -27.51 12.10
C ALA A 17 15.41 -27.32 11.63
N LEU A 18 14.74 -28.38 11.19
CA LEU A 18 13.38 -28.34 10.64
C LEU A 18 12.32 -29.09 11.48
N THR A 19 12.70 -29.78 12.58
CA THR A 19 11.79 -30.73 13.26
C THR A 19 11.46 -30.42 14.73
N SER A 20 11.86 -29.26 15.27
CA SER A 20 11.65 -28.95 16.70
C SER A 20 11.47 -27.46 17.01
N CYS A 21 10.37 -26.89 16.52
CA CYS A 21 9.54 -26.02 17.35
C CYS A 21 8.08 -26.11 16.88
N GLU A 22 7.33 -27.03 17.47
CA GLU A 22 5.95 -27.32 17.12
C GLU A 22 5.01 -26.19 17.59
N SER A 23 4.24 -25.63 16.65
CA SER A 23 2.92 -25.01 16.86
C SER A 23 2.73 -23.94 17.94
N LYS A 24 2.75 -22.65 17.54
CA LYS A 24 1.56 -21.73 17.59
C LYS A 24 1.75 -20.27 17.12
N THR A 25 2.76 -19.93 16.32
CA THR A 25 2.80 -18.61 15.62
C THR A 25 2.20 -18.61 14.21
N GLY A 26 1.88 -19.79 13.65
CA GLY A 26 1.17 -19.94 12.36
C GLY A 26 -0.34 -19.66 12.39
N THR A 27 -0.93 -19.31 13.54
CA THR A 27 -2.38 -19.05 13.68
C THR A 27 -2.69 -17.67 14.26
N GLY A 28 -1.81 -17.07 15.07
CA GLY A 28 -1.99 -15.71 15.58
C GLY A 28 -2.01 -14.65 14.47
N ALA A 29 -1.02 -14.70 13.56
CA ALA A 29 -0.96 -13.86 12.37
C ALA A 29 -2.06 -14.18 11.32
N LEU A 30 -2.71 -15.35 11.45
CA LEU A 30 -3.74 -15.83 10.53
C LEU A 30 -5.17 -15.55 11.02
N VAL A 31 -5.38 -15.35 12.33
CA VAL A 31 -6.73 -15.33 12.95
C VAL A 31 -7.02 -14.10 13.84
N GLY A 32 -6.03 -13.43 14.47
CA GLY A 32 -6.37 -12.28 15.31
C GLY A 32 -5.23 -11.51 15.96
N GLY A 33 -5.07 -10.24 15.56
CA GLY A 33 -4.13 -9.27 16.16
C GLY A 33 -2.95 -8.93 15.23
N GLY A 34 -2.74 -7.69 14.78
CA GLY A 34 -3.56 -6.48 14.92
C GLY A 34 -3.42 -5.57 13.69
N VAL A 35 -4.49 -4.83 13.41
CA VAL A 35 -4.65 -3.93 12.25
C VAL A 35 -3.48 -2.94 12.10
N GLY A 36 -2.74 -2.98 10.98
CA GLY A 36 -1.88 -1.85 10.55
C GLY A 36 -0.56 -2.21 9.84
N ALA A 37 0.22 -3.18 10.33
CA ALA A 37 1.65 -3.29 9.97
C ALA A 37 2.04 -4.45 9.01
N GLY A 38 1.09 -5.23 8.50
CA GLY A 38 1.38 -6.52 7.83
C GLY A 38 1.63 -6.49 6.31
N ALA A 39 1.22 -5.45 5.58
CA ALA A 39 1.14 -5.53 4.11
C ALA A 39 2.51 -5.58 3.40
N GLY A 40 3.52 -4.87 3.93
CA GLY A 40 4.86 -4.82 3.32
C GLY A 40 5.73 -6.08 3.54
N ALA A 41 5.43 -6.86 4.58
CA ALA A 41 6.26 -8.02 4.97
C ALA A 41 5.82 -9.34 4.32
N LEU A 42 4.54 -9.47 3.95
CA LEU A 42 3.95 -10.75 3.53
C LEU A 42 4.14 -11.10 2.05
N ILE A 43 4.56 -10.15 1.21
CA ILE A 43 4.79 -10.38 -0.23
C ILE A 43 6.25 -10.77 -0.53
N GLY A 44 7.20 -10.42 0.35
CA GLY A 44 8.64 -10.60 0.16
C GLY A 44 9.22 -11.89 0.77
N GLY A 45 8.72 -13.06 0.40
CA GLY A 45 9.22 -14.34 0.90
C GLY A 45 10.71 -14.57 0.59
N GLY A 46 11.54 -14.63 1.64
CA GLY A 46 12.98 -14.95 1.54
C GLY A 46 13.85 -13.84 0.96
N GLN A 47 14.70 -13.23 1.80
CA GLN A 47 15.73 -12.22 1.43
C GLN A 47 15.19 -10.88 0.87
N GLY A 48 14.05 -10.86 0.19
CA GLY A 48 13.36 -9.66 -0.29
C GLY A 48 12.70 -8.81 0.80
N ALA A 49 12.29 -9.40 1.94
CA ALA A 49 11.67 -8.65 3.04
C ALA A 49 12.58 -7.58 3.67
N LEU A 50 13.91 -7.82 3.70
CA LEU A 50 14.88 -6.86 4.25
C LEU A 50 15.12 -5.68 3.29
N ILE A 51 15.07 -5.93 1.99
CA ILE A 51 15.24 -4.90 0.94
C ILE A 51 13.92 -4.12 0.75
N GLY A 52 12.79 -4.81 0.73
CA GLY A 52 11.45 -4.22 0.71
C GLY A 52 11.11 -3.44 1.99
N GLY A 53 11.62 -3.87 3.14
CA GLY A 53 11.44 -3.16 4.42
C GLY A 53 12.21 -1.83 4.51
N ALA A 54 13.36 -1.70 3.84
CA ALA A 54 14.14 -0.46 3.82
C ALA A 54 13.68 0.54 2.75
N VAL A 55 13.17 0.06 1.61
CA VAL A 55 12.77 0.91 0.47
C VAL A 55 11.26 1.18 0.45
N GLY A 56 10.43 0.22 0.85
CA GLY A 56 8.96 0.33 0.83
C GLY A 56 8.37 1.27 1.89
N VAL A 57 9.13 1.62 2.92
CA VAL A 57 8.70 2.54 4.00
C VAL A 57 8.62 4.00 3.57
N VAL A 58 9.33 4.40 2.51
CA VAL A 58 9.45 5.83 2.12
C VAL A 58 8.19 6.35 1.43
N GLY A 59 7.42 5.49 0.74
CA GLY A 59 6.19 5.88 0.02
C GLY A 59 4.92 5.22 0.58
N GLY A 60 4.84 3.88 0.53
CA GLY A 60 3.55 3.19 0.64
C GLY A 60 2.97 3.04 2.04
N ALA A 61 3.82 2.88 3.06
CA ALA A 61 3.35 2.67 4.44
C ALA A 61 2.61 3.87 5.05
N ILE A 62 2.90 5.09 4.56
CA ILE A 62 2.39 6.36 5.10
C ILE A 62 1.00 6.71 4.53
N VAL A 63 0.76 6.33 3.27
CA VAL A 63 -0.49 6.63 2.54
C VAL A 63 -1.49 5.49 2.65
N GLY A 64 -1.04 4.23 2.63
CA GLY A 64 -1.90 3.05 2.86
C GLY A 64 -2.55 2.97 4.24
N HIS A 65 -2.14 3.81 5.20
CA HIS A 65 -2.82 3.97 6.49
C HIS A 65 -4.08 4.86 6.44
N LEU A 66 -4.32 5.57 5.33
CA LEU A 66 -5.48 6.48 5.20
C LEU A 66 -6.75 5.80 4.73
N LEU A 67 -6.60 4.70 3.99
CA LEU A 67 -7.69 3.88 3.50
C LEU A 67 -7.81 2.64 4.38
N SER A 68 -9.03 2.34 4.81
CA SER A 68 -9.37 1.05 5.39
C SER A 68 -9.19 -0.06 4.34
N LYS A 69 -9.05 -1.32 4.78
CA LYS A 69 -8.95 -2.49 3.87
C LYS A 69 -10.11 -2.55 2.87
N ASP A 70 -11.31 -2.17 3.29
CA ASP A 70 -12.51 -2.21 2.44
C ASP A 70 -12.55 -1.03 1.45
N GLU A 71 -12.03 0.14 1.84
CA GLU A 71 -11.85 1.29 0.94
C GLU A 71 -10.75 0.99 -0.10
N HIS A 72 -9.62 0.39 0.30
CA HIS A 72 -8.59 -0.09 -0.64
C HIS A 72 -9.19 -1.05 -1.67
N LYS A 73 -10.03 -2.00 -1.23
CA LYS A 73 -10.71 -2.94 -2.14
C LYS A 73 -11.67 -2.24 -3.09
N GLU A 74 -12.48 -1.30 -2.62
CA GLU A 74 -13.43 -0.59 -3.49
C GLU A 74 -12.71 0.34 -4.46
N VAL A 75 -11.69 1.10 -4.02
CA VAL A 75 -10.83 1.89 -4.92
C VAL A 75 -10.12 1.00 -5.93
N GLN A 76 -9.59 -0.15 -5.52
CA GLN A 76 -8.92 -1.10 -6.42
C GLN A 76 -9.88 -1.74 -7.43
N LYS A 77 -11.12 -2.01 -7.03
CA LYS A 77 -12.19 -2.54 -7.89
C LYS A 77 -12.70 -1.51 -8.89
N GLN A 78 -12.80 -0.23 -8.49
CA GLN A 78 -13.21 0.85 -9.40
C GLN A 78 -12.07 1.32 -10.31
N ASN A 79 -10.86 1.48 -9.78
CA ASN A 79 -9.69 1.92 -10.52
C ASN A 79 -8.38 1.39 -9.88
N PRO A 80 -7.85 0.24 -10.35
CA PRO A 80 -6.65 -0.36 -9.78
C PRO A 80 -5.40 0.53 -9.98
N ARG A 81 -5.39 1.44 -10.97
CA ARG A 81 -4.30 2.41 -11.11
C ARG A 81 -4.34 3.49 -10.04
N THR A 82 -5.52 3.95 -9.64
CA THR A 82 -5.68 4.89 -8.52
C THR A 82 -5.24 4.25 -7.21
N ALA A 83 -5.67 3.01 -6.95
CA ALA A 83 -5.21 2.26 -5.77
C ALA A 83 -3.67 2.15 -5.74
N GLN A 84 -3.03 1.77 -6.84
CA GLN A 84 -1.57 1.70 -6.92
C GLN A 84 -0.87 3.07 -6.76
N ARG A 85 -1.44 4.17 -7.26
CA ARG A 85 -0.88 5.51 -7.05
C ARG A 85 -0.92 5.90 -5.58
N VAL A 86 -2.07 5.68 -4.93
CA VAL A 86 -2.24 5.85 -3.47
C VAL A 86 -1.23 4.99 -2.71
N GLU A 87 -1.08 3.71 -3.07
CA GLU A 87 -0.14 2.76 -2.44
C GLU A 87 1.35 3.09 -2.68
N ARG A 88 1.70 3.85 -3.72
CA ARG A 88 3.07 4.31 -3.96
C ARG A 88 3.35 5.70 -3.39
N GLY A 89 2.31 6.47 -3.05
CA GLY A 89 2.42 7.89 -2.75
C GLY A 89 2.62 8.76 -4.01
N ASP A 90 2.29 8.24 -5.20
CA ASP A 90 2.38 8.97 -6.45
C ASP A 90 1.35 10.12 -6.49
N PRO A 91 1.66 11.26 -7.16
CA PRO A 91 0.67 12.28 -7.43
C PRO A 91 -0.58 11.74 -8.12
N LEU A 92 -1.73 12.12 -7.57
CA LEU A 92 -3.07 11.80 -8.03
C LEU A 92 -3.50 12.79 -9.11
N SER A 93 -4.17 12.30 -10.14
CA SER A 93 -4.78 13.14 -11.16
C SER A 93 -6.21 13.54 -10.79
N VAL A 94 -6.78 14.52 -11.51
CA VAL A 94 -8.21 14.89 -11.40
C VAL A 94 -9.12 13.65 -11.60
N ASN A 95 -8.70 12.69 -12.43
CA ASN A 95 -9.44 11.44 -12.63
C ASN A 95 -9.36 10.51 -11.42
N ASP A 96 -8.20 10.47 -10.75
CA ASP A 96 -8.02 9.70 -9.52
C ASP A 96 -8.91 10.26 -8.40
N VAL A 97 -8.97 11.59 -8.23
CA VAL A 97 -9.90 12.24 -7.28
C VAL A 97 -11.37 11.87 -7.56
N ILE A 98 -11.78 11.87 -8.84
CA ILE A 98 -13.12 11.42 -9.25
C ILE A 98 -13.34 9.94 -8.91
N SER A 99 -12.36 9.07 -9.14
CA SER A 99 -12.44 7.65 -8.77
C SER A 99 -12.51 7.43 -7.25
N LEU A 100 -11.76 8.19 -6.45
CA LEU A 100 -11.79 8.13 -4.99
C LEU A 100 -13.17 8.54 -4.45
N HIS A 101 -13.75 9.62 -4.97
CA HIS A 101 -15.12 10.02 -4.61
C HIS A 101 -16.16 8.96 -5.00
N LYS A 102 -16.07 8.40 -6.21
CA LYS A 102 -16.99 7.36 -6.69
C LYS A 102 -16.90 6.04 -5.93
N SER A 103 -15.75 5.75 -5.31
CA SER A 103 -15.56 4.62 -4.37
C SER A 103 -16.06 4.92 -2.95
N GLY A 104 -16.74 6.06 -2.76
CA GLY A 104 -17.37 6.43 -1.49
C GLY A 104 -16.40 6.97 -0.44
N LEU A 105 -15.16 7.30 -0.79
CA LEU A 105 -14.26 7.95 0.16
C LEU A 105 -14.79 9.34 0.49
N GLY A 106 -14.98 9.59 1.79
CA GLY A 106 -15.40 10.91 2.26
C GLY A 106 -14.32 11.98 2.03
N ASP A 107 -14.77 13.19 1.72
CA ASP A 107 -13.98 14.37 1.35
C ASP A 107 -12.68 14.55 2.15
N ARG A 108 -12.71 14.35 3.48
CA ARG A 108 -11.53 14.49 4.34
C ARG A 108 -10.40 13.53 3.95
N LYS A 109 -10.71 12.29 3.60
CA LYS A 109 -9.70 11.31 3.15
C LYS A 109 -9.13 11.71 1.79
N ILE A 110 -9.98 12.18 0.88
CA ILE A 110 -9.56 12.65 -0.44
C ILE A 110 -8.60 13.86 -0.31
N MET A 111 -8.91 14.83 0.53
CA MET A 111 -8.03 15.98 0.81
C MET A 111 -6.71 15.57 1.48
N ASP A 112 -6.73 14.65 2.44
CA ASP A 112 -5.51 14.16 3.10
C ASP A 112 -4.60 13.35 2.13
N LEU A 113 -5.21 12.58 1.23
CA LEU A 113 -4.50 11.90 0.14
C LEU A 113 -3.85 12.89 -0.83
N ILE A 114 -4.55 13.97 -1.22
CA ILE A 114 -4.00 15.05 -2.06
C ILE A 114 -2.77 15.69 -1.39
N ASP A 115 -2.83 15.96 -0.08
CA ASP A 115 -1.71 16.51 0.69
C ASP A 115 -0.52 15.55 0.73
N LYS A 116 -0.74 14.30 1.20
CA LYS A 116 0.36 13.33 1.36
C LYS A 116 1.05 12.95 0.06
N THR A 117 0.30 12.89 -1.05
CA THR A 117 0.86 12.64 -2.39
C THR A 117 1.47 13.89 -3.05
N ARG A 118 1.36 15.07 -2.40
CA ARG A 118 1.81 16.38 -2.90
C ARG A 118 1.28 16.67 -4.31
N SER A 119 0.01 16.35 -4.53
CA SER A 119 -0.65 16.51 -5.83
C SER A 119 -1.02 17.97 -6.08
N THR A 120 -0.46 18.57 -7.14
CA THR A 120 -0.78 19.93 -7.60
C THR A 120 -1.73 19.89 -8.79
N TYR A 121 -2.70 20.81 -8.85
CA TYR A 121 -3.74 20.78 -9.89
C TYR A 121 -3.89 22.12 -10.62
N ASN A 122 -3.62 22.11 -11.93
CA ASN A 122 -4.05 23.21 -12.80
C ASN A 122 -5.53 23.01 -13.19
N LEU A 123 -6.44 23.52 -12.35
CA LEU A 123 -7.88 23.39 -12.55
C LEU A 123 -8.41 24.44 -13.53
N SER A 124 -8.62 24.03 -14.78
CA SER A 124 -9.47 24.76 -15.73
C SER A 124 -10.96 24.65 -15.35
N THR A 125 -11.79 25.60 -15.81
CA THR A 125 -13.26 25.58 -15.65
C THR A 125 -13.87 24.25 -16.13
N SER A 126 -13.33 23.66 -17.19
CA SER A 126 -13.73 22.35 -17.71
C SER A 126 -13.42 21.18 -16.77
N ASN A 127 -12.38 21.27 -15.93
CA ASN A 127 -12.07 20.28 -14.92
C ASN A 127 -12.89 20.45 -13.65
N VAL A 128 -13.16 21.70 -13.22
CA VAL A 128 -14.11 22.01 -12.13
C VAL A 128 -15.48 21.42 -12.44
N HIS A 129 -16.03 21.70 -13.62
CA HIS A 129 -17.33 21.16 -14.04
C HIS A 129 -17.35 19.64 -14.28
N ARG A 130 -16.19 18.97 -14.37
CA ARG A 130 -16.10 17.51 -14.36
C ARG A 130 -16.09 16.93 -12.96
N LEU A 131 -15.52 17.63 -11.98
CA LEU A 131 -15.55 17.26 -10.57
C LEU A 131 -16.98 17.40 -10.03
N GLU A 132 -17.63 18.55 -10.27
CA GLU A 132 -19.04 18.82 -9.93
C GLU A 132 -19.99 17.74 -10.49
N ARG A 133 -19.94 17.49 -11.81
CA ARG A 133 -20.77 16.46 -12.46
C ARG A 133 -20.46 15.03 -12.02
N ALA A 134 -19.31 14.80 -11.39
CA ALA A 134 -18.97 13.52 -10.79
C ALA A 134 -19.44 13.38 -9.33
N GLY A 135 -20.06 14.43 -8.76
CA GLY A 135 -20.52 14.48 -7.37
C GLY A 135 -19.48 14.96 -6.36
N VAL A 136 -18.24 15.26 -6.81
CA VAL A 136 -17.15 15.69 -5.93
C VAL A 136 -17.53 17.02 -5.28
N SER A 137 -17.45 17.10 -3.95
CA SER A 137 -17.93 18.28 -3.23
C SER A 137 -17.05 19.51 -3.46
N ASP A 138 -17.68 20.69 -3.37
CA ASP A 138 -17.01 21.99 -3.45
C ASP A 138 -15.86 22.12 -2.45
N ARG A 139 -15.92 21.40 -1.32
CA ARG A 139 -14.84 21.39 -0.32
C ARG A 139 -13.57 20.75 -0.87
N VAL A 140 -13.69 19.61 -1.56
CA VAL A 140 -12.56 18.94 -2.21
C VAL A 140 -12.06 19.78 -3.39
N ILE A 141 -12.97 20.34 -4.20
CA ILE A 141 -12.63 21.18 -5.35
C ILE A 141 -11.84 22.42 -4.90
N ASN A 142 -12.33 23.17 -3.91
CA ASN A 142 -11.63 24.34 -3.37
C ASN A 142 -10.28 23.98 -2.71
N TYR A 143 -10.18 22.80 -2.08
CA TYR A 143 -8.90 22.31 -1.56
C TYR A 143 -7.89 22.04 -2.68
N MET A 144 -8.32 21.43 -3.79
CA MET A 144 -7.50 21.22 -4.99
C MET A 144 -7.06 22.53 -5.66
N MET A 145 -7.85 23.62 -5.55
CA MET A 145 -7.46 24.95 -6.05
C MET A 145 -6.42 25.64 -5.16
N THR A 146 -6.28 25.22 -3.90
CA THR A 146 -5.40 25.84 -2.90
C THR A 146 -4.03 25.12 -2.80
N ARG A 147 -3.79 24.11 -3.65
CA ARG A 147 -2.61 23.21 -3.63
C ARG A 147 -1.81 23.22 -4.93
#